data_AF-A0A101IS53-F1
#
_entry.id   AF-A0A101IS53-F1
#
_cell.length_a   1.000
_cell.length_b   1.000
_cell.length_c   1.000
_cell.angle_alpha   90.00
_cell.angle_beta   90.00
_cell.angle_gamma   90.00
#
_symmetry.space_group_name_H-M   'P 1'
#
loop_
_entity.id
_entity.type
_entity.pdbx_description
1 polymer ?
#
loop_
_entity_poly.entity_id
_entity_poly.type
_entity_poly.pdbx_seq_one_letter_code
_entity_poly.pdbx_strand_id
1 'polypeptide(L)'
;NMLFQASSCQNCETCKREMCENDAFVRVVNGNLITGTIDKKGIGAFDGQILHRIIRQHGMKRAARFIDDVTKLSIRGIMLEGFSFGIDDEDLTRTEYGQIDEVLNGALSDVERRIKIYNEGQLEPMPGRTLEETLEMQIMQVLGKARDRTGEIAGRHLGMDNSAVVMAVSGARGSMLNLTQMAGCLGQQSVRGERIMRGYEDRTLPHFRRNERGAKAHGFITNSYKSGLSPTEFFFHAIGGREGLVDTAVRTSQSGYLQRRMINALQDLKVAYDGTVRTTGGRIIQFCYGEDGTDPGKSSYGSPVDVKGIIESVLKQEVK
;
A
#
# COMPACT_ATOMS: atom_id res chain seq x y z
N ASN A 1 4.96 19.06 -21.82
CA ASN A 1 5.90 17.91 -21.87
C ASN A 1 6.03 17.36 -20.48
N MET A 2 5.94 16.05 -20.27
CA MET A 2 6.11 15.47 -18.94
C MET A 2 6.69 14.07 -19.03
N LEU A 3 7.43 13.70 -17.99
CA LEU A 3 8.06 12.41 -17.82
C LEU A 3 7.72 11.93 -16.41
N PHE A 4 7.21 10.71 -16.29
CA PHE A 4 7.01 10.07 -15.00
C PHE A 4 6.91 8.56 -15.12
N GLN A 5 7.11 7.87 -14.01
CA GLN A 5 6.94 6.42 -13.92
C GLN A 5 5.52 6.10 -13.52
N ALA A 6 4.89 5.18 -14.25
CA ALA A 6 3.60 4.61 -13.95
C ALA A 6 3.61 3.84 -12.61
N SER A 7 2.43 3.52 -12.10
CA SER A 7 2.21 2.62 -10.96
C SER A 7 2.63 1.18 -11.28
N SER A 8 2.56 0.78 -12.56
CA SER A 8 3.04 -0.52 -13.05
C SER A 8 4.56 -0.71 -13.03
N CYS A 9 5.34 0.32 -12.67
CA CYS A 9 6.79 0.23 -12.61
C CYS A 9 7.25 -0.71 -11.47
N GLN A 10 8.04 -1.72 -11.81
CA GLN A 10 8.59 -2.69 -10.86
C GLN A 10 9.86 -2.21 -10.13
N ASN A 11 10.29 -0.96 -10.33
CA ASN A 11 11.49 -0.37 -9.71
C ASN A 11 12.76 -1.24 -9.88
N CYS A 12 13.00 -1.72 -11.10
CA CYS A 12 14.20 -2.50 -11.43
C CYS A 12 15.48 -1.72 -11.10
N GLU A 13 16.56 -2.43 -10.73
CA GLU A 13 17.87 -1.84 -10.40
C GLU A 13 18.42 -0.93 -11.53
N THR A 14 18.18 -1.32 -12.78
CA THR A 14 18.50 -0.52 -13.96
C THR A 14 17.24 -0.19 -14.75
N CYS A 15 16.93 1.12 -14.87
CA CYS A 15 15.75 1.58 -15.58
C CYS A 15 16.02 1.65 -17.10
N LYS A 16 15.33 0.80 -17.87
CA LYS A 16 15.38 0.79 -19.34
C LYS A 16 14.59 1.93 -20.02
N ARG A 17 13.92 2.78 -19.23
CA ARG A 17 13.16 3.97 -19.68
C ARG A 17 12.16 3.64 -20.79
N GLU A 18 12.32 4.22 -21.98
CA GLU A 18 11.44 4.03 -23.14
C GLU A 18 11.41 2.58 -23.65
N MET A 19 12.47 1.81 -23.38
CA MET A 19 12.55 0.39 -23.71
C MET A 19 12.11 -0.50 -22.54
N CYS A 20 11.24 0.02 -21.67
CA CYS A 20 10.66 -0.78 -20.60
C CYS A 20 9.70 -1.81 -21.18
N GLU A 21 9.92 -3.09 -20.88
CA GLU A 21 9.09 -4.21 -21.33
C GLU A 21 7.63 -4.07 -20.86
N ASN A 22 7.41 -3.42 -19.71
CA ASN A 22 6.08 -3.21 -19.12
C ASN A 22 5.45 -1.85 -19.50
N ASP A 23 6.06 -1.12 -20.44
CA ASP A 23 5.61 0.22 -20.87
C ASP A 23 5.25 1.15 -19.69
N ALA A 24 6.07 1.12 -18.65
CA ALA A 24 5.81 1.82 -17.39
C ALA A 24 6.42 3.25 -17.34
N PHE A 25 7.06 3.69 -18.43
CA PHE A 25 7.71 5.01 -18.50
C PHE A 25 6.91 5.96 -19.40
N VAL A 26 6.15 6.86 -18.76
CA VAL A 26 5.22 7.77 -19.43
C VAL A 26 5.95 9.00 -19.95
N ARG A 27 5.90 9.19 -21.26
CA ARG A 27 6.49 10.33 -21.96
C ARG A 27 5.45 11.03 -22.82
N VAL A 28 5.11 12.26 -22.46
CA VAL A 28 4.20 13.12 -23.24
C VAL A 28 4.97 14.31 -23.79
N VAL A 29 4.97 14.47 -25.11
CA VAL A 29 5.66 15.56 -25.83
C VAL A 29 4.66 16.30 -26.72
N ASN A 30 4.54 17.62 -26.52
CA ASN A 30 3.62 18.52 -27.24
C ASN A 30 2.17 18.02 -27.32
N GLY A 31 1.69 17.35 -26.26
CA GLY A 31 0.33 16.80 -26.21
C GLY A 31 0.18 15.39 -26.77
N ASN A 32 1.24 14.80 -27.33
CA ASN A 32 1.25 13.43 -27.82
C ASN A 32 1.86 12.50 -26.77
N LEU A 33 1.15 11.42 -26.42
CA LEU A 33 1.68 10.32 -25.61
C LEU A 33 2.58 9.47 -26.52
N ILE A 34 3.90 9.47 -26.25
CA ILE A 34 4.90 8.78 -27.08
C ILE A 34 5.13 7.37 -26.55
N THR A 35 5.33 7.24 -25.24
CA THR A 35 5.51 5.96 -24.55
C THR A 35 4.78 5.98 -23.21
N GLY A 36 4.49 4.81 -22.69
CA GLY A 36 4.00 4.60 -21.35
C GLY A 36 2.48 4.50 -21.24
N THR A 37 2.04 3.72 -20.26
CA THR A 37 0.63 3.53 -19.92
C THR A 37 0.15 4.53 -18.87
N ILE A 38 -1.04 5.09 -19.06
CA ILE A 38 -1.68 6.00 -18.10
C ILE A 38 -2.43 5.17 -17.05
N ASP A 39 -2.05 5.31 -15.78
CA ASP A 39 -2.70 4.65 -14.65
C ASP A 39 -3.03 5.61 -13.49
N LYS A 40 -3.17 5.11 -12.25
CA LYS A 40 -3.45 5.92 -11.06
C LYS A 40 -2.47 7.10 -10.88
N LYS A 41 -1.19 6.97 -11.25
CA LYS A 41 -0.23 8.10 -11.18
C LYS A 41 -0.44 9.13 -12.30
N GLY A 42 -1.10 8.75 -13.38
CA GLY A 42 -1.45 9.69 -14.44
C GLY A 42 -2.63 10.58 -14.04
N ILE A 43 -3.74 9.96 -13.65
CA ILE A 43 -5.06 10.62 -13.51
C ILE A 43 -5.75 10.40 -12.16
N GLY A 44 -5.15 9.65 -11.23
CA GLY A 44 -5.76 9.32 -9.94
C GLY A 44 -5.91 10.51 -9.00
N ALA A 45 -6.81 10.39 -8.03
CA ALA A 45 -7.21 11.49 -7.14
C ALA A 45 -6.08 12.10 -6.30
N PHE A 46 -5.09 11.29 -5.89
CA PHE A 46 -3.96 11.73 -5.07
C PHE A 46 -2.67 11.91 -5.87
N ASP A 47 -2.39 10.97 -6.77
CA ASP A 47 -1.09 10.86 -7.45
C ASP A 47 -1.11 11.41 -8.89
N GLY A 48 -2.25 11.98 -9.35
CA GLY A 48 -2.49 12.34 -10.75
C GLY A 48 -1.61 13.47 -11.27
N GLN A 49 -0.43 13.11 -11.80
CA GLN A 49 0.57 14.07 -12.28
C GLN A 49 0.11 14.85 -13.52
N ILE A 50 -0.61 14.19 -14.43
CA ILE A 50 -1.13 14.84 -15.65
C ILE A 50 -2.13 15.93 -15.25
N LEU A 51 -3.06 15.58 -14.37
CA LEU A 51 -4.10 16.49 -13.90
C LEU A 51 -3.49 17.69 -13.15
N HIS A 52 -2.56 17.42 -12.22
CA HIS A 52 -1.85 18.47 -11.49
C HIS A 52 -1.15 19.45 -12.44
N ARG A 53 -0.49 18.95 -13.49
CA ARG A 53 0.18 19.79 -14.48
C ARG A 53 -0.79 20.63 -15.31
N ILE A 54 -1.92 20.07 -15.73
CA ILE A 54 -2.96 20.80 -16.48
C ILE A 54 -3.55 21.92 -15.62
N ILE A 55 -3.83 21.65 -14.34
CA ILE A 55 -4.33 22.66 -13.39
C ILE A 55 -3.36 23.83 -13.31
N ARG A 56 -2.06 23.56 -13.15
CA ARG A 56 -1.05 24.62 -12.98
C ARG A 56 -0.77 25.41 -14.25
N GLN A 57 -0.73 24.74 -15.41
CA GLN A 57 -0.35 25.40 -16.68
C GLN A 57 -1.55 26.02 -17.41
N HIS A 58 -2.74 25.45 -17.28
CA HIS A 58 -3.92 25.83 -18.07
C HIS A 58 -5.16 26.18 -17.22
N GLY A 59 -5.05 26.08 -15.90
CA GLY A 59 -6.09 26.48 -14.96
C GLY A 59 -7.20 25.44 -14.77
N MET A 60 -8.03 25.70 -13.76
CA MET A 60 -9.10 24.79 -13.30
C MET A 60 -10.14 24.49 -14.38
N LYS A 61 -10.52 25.48 -15.19
CA LYS A 61 -11.54 25.29 -16.24
C LYS A 61 -11.11 24.26 -17.28
N ARG A 62 -9.83 24.25 -17.67
CA ARG A 62 -9.30 23.28 -18.64
C ARG A 62 -9.18 21.90 -18.01
N ALA A 63 -8.73 21.83 -16.76
CA ALA A 63 -8.65 20.59 -16.00
C ALA A 63 -10.02 19.91 -15.84
N ALA A 64 -11.07 20.66 -15.52
CA ALA A 64 -12.43 20.12 -15.41
C ALA A 64 -12.91 19.47 -16.72
N ARG A 65 -12.75 20.16 -17.85
CA ARG A 65 -13.09 19.60 -19.17
C ARG A 65 -12.25 18.35 -19.49
N PHE A 66 -10.96 18.39 -19.17
CA PHE A 66 -10.07 17.23 -19.38
C PHE A 66 -10.54 16.00 -18.59
N ILE A 67 -10.94 16.16 -17.32
CA ILE A 67 -11.48 15.06 -16.52
C ILE A 67 -12.75 14.51 -17.19
N ASP A 68 -13.71 15.37 -17.54
CA ASP A 68 -14.97 14.94 -18.17
C ASP A 68 -14.73 14.16 -19.48
N ASP A 69 -13.85 14.68 -20.33
CA ASP A 69 -13.54 14.09 -21.64
C ASP A 69 -12.80 12.75 -21.48
N VAL A 70 -11.79 12.69 -20.60
CA VAL A 70 -11.04 11.46 -20.32
C VAL A 70 -11.93 10.41 -19.68
N THR A 71 -12.77 10.78 -18.71
CA THR A 71 -13.69 9.82 -18.08
C THR A 71 -14.64 9.20 -19.12
N LYS A 72 -15.24 10.00 -20.00
CA LYS A 72 -16.10 9.49 -21.07
C LYS A 72 -15.34 8.57 -22.04
N LEU A 73 -14.13 8.97 -22.43
CA LEU A 73 -13.27 8.18 -23.31
C LEU A 73 -12.88 6.85 -22.67
N SER A 74 -12.43 6.86 -21.41
CA SER A 74 -12.03 5.65 -20.68
C SER A 74 -13.19 4.69 -20.48
N ILE A 75 -14.38 5.20 -20.12
CA ILE A 75 -15.59 4.38 -20.01
C ILE A 75 -15.91 3.74 -21.36
N ARG A 76 -15.91 4.54 -22.45
CA ARG A 76 -16.21 4.01 -23.78
C ARG A 76 -15.17 2.98 -24.24
N GLY A 77 -13.89 3.20 -23.93
CA GLY A 77 -12.80 2.27 -24.23
C GLY A 77 -13.01 0.92 -23.54
N ILE A 78 -13.24 0.92 -22.22
CA ILE A 78 -13.51 -0.30 -21.45
C ILE A 78 -14.77 -1.02 -21.95
N MET A 79 -15.81 -0.28 -22.34
CA MET A 79 -17.04 -0.87 -22.89
C MET A 79 -16.84 -1.56 -24.25
N LEU A 80 -15.86 -1.11 -25.05
CA LEU A 80 -15.56 -1.71 -26.36
C LEU A 80 -14.67 -2.94 -26.23
N GLU A 81 -13.66 -2.87 -25.36
CA GLU A 81 -12.74 -3.99 -25.11
C GLU A 81 -13.46 -5.13 -24.37
N GLY A 82 -14.31 -4.77 -23.40
CA GLY A 82 -14.88 -5.72 -22.44
C GLY A 82 -13.87 -6.04 -21.34
N PHE A 83 -14.20 -5.70 -20.11
CA PHE A 83 -13.35 -5.99 -18.95
C PHE A 83 -14.17 -6.73 -17.90
N SER A 84 -13.79 -7.96 -17.61
CA SER A 84 -14.47 -8.84 -16.66
C SER A 84 -13.47 -9.51 -15.74
N PHE A 85 -13.96 -9.98 -14.60
CA PHE A 85 -13.20 -10.72 -13.61
C PHE A 85 -13.86 -12.07 -13.38
N GLY A 86 -13.11 -13.14 -13.62
CA GLY A 86 -13.54 -14.52 -13.43
C GLY A 86 -12.98 -15.13 -12.15
N ILE A 87 -13.48 -16.32 -11.77
CA ILE A 87 -12.90 -17.08 -10.65
C ILE A 87 -11.54 -17.69 -11.05
N ASP A 88 -11.34 -17.94 -12.34
CA ASP A 88 -10.13 -18.46 -12.97
C ASP A 88 -8.98 -17.46 -13.00
N ASP A 89 -9.27 -16.16 -12.88
CA ASP A 89 -8.26 -15.11 -12.70
C ASP A 89 -7.47 -15.25 -11.39
N GLU A 90 -7.85 -16.17 -10.51
CA GLU A 90 -7.13 -16.49 -9.28
C GLU A 90 -6.55 -17.91 -9.29
N ASP A 91 -6.68 -18.65 -10.40
CA ASP A 91 -6.13 -20.01 -10.48
C ASP A 91 -4.62 -20.00 -10.67
N LEU A 92 -3.96 -20.81 -9.84
CA LEU A 92 -2.56 -21.15 -10.01
C LEU A 92 -2.46 -22.59 -10.54
N THR A 93 -1.43 -22.89 -11.31
CA THR A 93 -1.16 -24.27 -11.71
C THR A 93 -0.63 -25.09 -10.52
N ARG A 94 -0.64 -26.42 -10.67
CA ARG A 94 -0.15 -27.34 -9.64
C ARG A 94 1.31 -27.12 -9.26
N THR A 95 2.12 -26.62 -10.18
CA THR A 95 3.53 -26.34 -9.94
C THR A 95 3.70 -25.19 -8.97
N GLU A 96 2.94 -24.10 -9.13
CA GLU A 96 3.05 -22.93 -8.24
C GLU A 96 2.40 -23.21 -6.89
N TYR A 97 1.32 -23.99 -6.84
CA TYR A 97 0.80 -24.51 -5.56
C TYR A 97 1.85 -25.35 -4.83
N GLY A 98 2.56 -26.24 -5.54
CA GLY A 98 3.67 -27.00 -4.95
C GLY A 98 4.79 -26.10 -4.40
N GLN A 99 5.18 -25.06 -5.13
CA GLN A 99 6.17 -24.09 -4.67
C GLN A 99 5.70 -23.29 -3.44
N ILE A 100 4.42 -22.90 -3.42
CA ILE A 100 3.80 -22.22 -2.27
C ILE A 100 3.83 -23.13 -1.04
N ASP A 101 3.44 -24.39 -1.18
CA ASP A 101 3.48 -25.36 -0.10
C ASP A 101 4.91 -25.61 0.40
N GLU A 102 5.90 -25.69 -0.48
CA GLU A 102 7.32 -25.81 -0.10
C GLU A 102 7.78 -24.60 0.73
N VAL A 103 7.45 -23.38 0.29
CA VAL A 103 7.79 -22.14 1.01
C VAL A 103 7.12 -22.11 2.39
N LEU A 104 5.83 -22.45 2.47
CA LEU A 104 5.09 -22.47 3.72
C LEU A 104 5.63 -23.54 4.69
N ASN A 105 5.88 -24.77 4.20
CA ASN A 105 6.42 -25.85 5.01
C ASN A 105 7.85 -25.55 5.49
N GLY A 106 8.67 -24.90 4.65
CA GLY A 106 9.99 -24.39 5.05
C GLY A 106 9.88 -23.37 6.18
N ALA A 107 8.96 -22.41 6.07
CA ALA A 107 8.73 -21.41 7.10
C ALA A 107 8.22 -22.02 8.42
N LEU A 108 7.30 -22.99 8.36
CA LEU A 108 6.82 -23.73 9.53
C LEU A 108 7.97 -24.47 10.23
N SER A 109 8.83 -25.14 9.47
CA SER A 109 10.00 -25.85 9.99
C SER A 109 11.02 -24.90 10.64
N ASP A 110 11.23 -23.72 10.05
CA ASP A 110 12.09 -22.68 10.60
C ASP A 110 11.53 -22.10 11.92
N VAL A 111 10.21 -21.95 12.03
CA VAL A 111 9.55 -21.55 13.28
C VAL A 111 9.76 -22.61 14.37
N GLU A 112 9.58 -23.89 14.05
CA GLU A 112 9.84 -24.99 14.99
C GLU A 112 11.30 -25.02 15.45
N ARG A 113 12.26 -24.77 14.55
CA ARG A 113 13.68 -24.66 14.89
C ARG A 113 13.93 -23.54 15.90
N ARG A 114 13.32 -22.36 15.71
CA ARG A 114 13.47 -21.22 16.64
C ARG A 114 12.85 -21.51 18.01
N ILE A 115 11.69 -22.17 18.03
CA ILE A 115 11.06 -22.61 19.29
C ILE A 115 11.96 -23.60 20.03
N LYS A 116 12.62 -24.52 19.31
CA LYS A 116 13.58 -25.46 19.90
C LYS A 116 14.78 -24.73 20.53
N ILE A 117 15.39 -23.80 19.81
CA ILE A 117 16.52 -22.98 20.32
C ILE A 117 16.11 -22.21 21.58
N TYR A 118 14.89 -21.66 21.59
CA TYR A 118 14.34 -20.99 22.77
C TYR A 118 14.16 -21.94 23.96
N ASN A 119 13.59 -23.12 23.74
CA ASN A 119 13.38 -24.12 24.80
C ASN A 119 14.71 -24.66 25.36
N GLU A 120 15.76 -24.70 24.54
CA GLU A 120 17.12 -25.07 24.95
C GLU A 120 17.87 -23.91 25.64
N GLY A 121 17.26 -22.72 25.74
CA GLY A 121 17.86 -21.55 26.38
C GLY A 121 19.01 -20.92 25.59
N GLN A 122 19.14 -21.23 24.30
CA GLN A 122 20.23 -20.78 23.43
C GLN A 122 19.86 -19.54 22.59
N LEU A 123 18.66 -19.00 22.75
CA LEU A 123 18.23 -17.83 21.99
C LEU A 123 18.90 -16.56 22.53
N GLU A 124 19.59 -15.82 21.67
CA GLU A 124 20.14 -14.51 22.02
C GLU A 124 19.04 -13.44 21.97
N PRO A 125 18.91 -12.60 23.02
CA PRO A 125 17.90 -11.54 23.05
C PRO A 125 18.27 -10.40 22.08
N MET A 126 17.27 -9.84 21.43
CA MET A 126 17.44 -8.60 20.68
C MET A 126 17.65 -7.40 21.62
N PRO A 127 18.40 -6.36 21.21
CA PRO A 127 18.61 -5.18 22.04
C PRO A 127 17.29 -4.53 22.49
N GLY A 128 17.13 -4.38 23.81
CA GLY A 128 15.95 -3.75 24.41
C GLY A 128 14.67 -4.59 24.43
N ARG A 129 14.76 -5.90 24.15
CA ARG A 129 13.63 -6.85 24.15
C ARG A 129 13.88 -8.02 25.08
N THR A 130 12.81 -8.60 25.60
CA THR A 130 12.91 -9.86 26.36
C THR A 130 13.17 -11.04 25.42
N LEU A 131 13.58 -12.19 25.97
CA LEU A 131 13.77 -13.41 25.18
C LEU A 131 12.47 -13.88 24.51
N GLU A 132 11.33 -13.76 25.20
CA GLU A 132 10.02 -14.11 24.66
C GLU A 132 9.61 -13.18 23.52
N GLU A 133 9.74 -11.87 23.71
CA GLU A 133 9.49 -10.90 22.64
C GLU A 133 10.42 -11.13 21.45
N THR A 134 11.68 -11.49 21.70
CA THR A 134 12.65 -11.80 20.65
C THR A 134 12.21 -13.01 19.82
N LEU A 135 11.75 -14.08 20.48
CA LEU A 135 11.21 -15.26 19.79
C LEU A 135 10.01 -14.87 18.92
N GLU A 136 9.05 -14.15 19.48
CA GLU A 136 7.83 -13.74 18.78
C GLU A 136 8.14 -12.86 17.56
N MET A 137 9.03 -11.88 17.70
CA MET A 137 9.46 -11.03 16.59
C MET A 137 10.15 -11.84 15.48
N GLN A 138 11.03 -12.77 15.84
CA GLN A 138 11.70 -13.63 14.86
C GLN A 138 10.71 -14.53 14.11
N ILE A 139 9.71 -15.09 14.82
CA ILE A 139 8.65 -15.88 14.19
C ILE A 139 7.84 -15.02 13.22
N MET A 140 7.37 -13.85 13.65
CA MET A 140 6.62 -12.93 12.79
C MET A 140 7.42 -12.54 11.54
N GLN A 141 8.72 -12.32 11.66
CA GLN A 141 9.59 -11.99 10.51
C GLN A 141 9.68 -13.16 9.52
N VAL A 142 9.86 -14.39 9.99
CA VAL A 142 9.90 -15.59 9.11
C VAL A 142 8.58 -15.77 8.38
N LEU A 143 7.46 -15.70 9.11
CA LEU A 143 6.13 -15.88 8.55
C LEU A 143 5.74 -14.74 7.59
N GLY A 144 6.16 -13.51 7.87
CA GLY A 144 6.01 -12.36 6.98
C GLY A 144 6.75 -12.55 5.66
N LYS A 145 8.03 -12.97 5.71
CA LYS A 145 8.82 -13.29 4.51
C LYS A 145 8.20 -14.43 3.70
N ALA A 146 7.66 -15.45 4.36
CA ALA A 146 7.01 -16.56 3.69
C ALA A 146 5.79 -16.08 2.88
N ARG A 147 4.94 -15.24 3.49
CA ARG A 147 3.78 -14.62 2.80
C ARG A 147 4.21 -13.74 1.62
N ASP A 148 5.26 -12.93 1.79
CA ASP A 148 5.71 -12.06 0.70
C ASP A 148 6.25 -12.90 -0.47
N ARG A 149 6.95 -14.00 -0.17
CA ARG A 149 7.44 -14.95 -1.18
C ARG A 149 6.32 -15.72 -1.89
N THR A 150 5.25 -16.12 -1.19
CA THR A 150 4.08 -16.71 -1.84
C THR A 150 3.41 -15.72 -2.78
N GLY A 151 3.37 -14.43 -2.42
CA GLY A 151 2.90 -13.36 -3.30
C GLY A 151 3.73 -13.16 -4.56
N GLU A 152 5.06 -13.24 -4.46
CA GLU A 152 5.95 -13.21 -5.62
C GLU A 152 5.78 -14.42 -6.55
N ILE A 153 5.45 -15.59 -6.01
CA ILE A 153 5.15 -16.79 -6.82
C ILE A 153 3.83 -16.59 -7.56
N ALA A 154 2.76 -16.22 -6.83
CA ALA A 154 1.45 -15.98 -7.42
C ALA A 154 1.47 -14.85 -8.47
N GLY A 155 2.15 -13.74 -8.18
CA GLY A 155 2.25 -12.60 -9.09
C GLY A 155 3.04 -12.89 -10.37
N ARG A 156 4.03 -13.77 -10.33
CA ARG A 156 4.76 -14.22 -11.54
C ARG A 156 3.90 -15.08 -12.45
N HIS A 157 3.02 -15.89 -11.88
CA HIS A 157 2.17 -16.80 -12.65
C HIS A 157 0.99 -16.09 -13.32
N LEU A 158 0.29 -15.24 -12.56
CA LEU A 158 -0.98 -14.68 -13.01
C LEU A 158 -0.84 -13.68 -14.17
N GLY A 159 0.37 -13.14 -14.40
CA GLY A 159 0.70 -12.36 -15.59
C GLY A 159 -0.05 -11.03 -15.72
N MET A 160 0.32 -10.20 -16.71
CA MET A 160 -0.37 -8.92 -16.98
C MET A 160 -1.61 -9.08 -17.87
N ASP A 161 -1.82 -10.26 -18.46
CA ASP A 161 -2.98 -10.55 -19.31
C ASP A 161 -4.25 -10.83 -18.47
N ASN A 162 -4.10 -10.92 -17.16
CA ASN A 162 -5.17 -11.19 -16.21
C ASN A 162 -5.77 -9.90 -15.66
N SER A 163 -7.09 -9.77 -15.74
CA SER A 163 -7.85 -8.61 -15.27
C SER A 163 -7.61 -8.28 -13.79
N ALA A 164 -7.46 -9.30 -12.93
CA ALA A 164 -7.16 -9.14 -11.51
C ALA A 164 -5.84 -8.40 -11.27
N VAL A 165 -4.81 -8.82 -12.01
CA VAL A 165 -3.47 -8.23 -11.93
C VAL A 165 -3.49 -6.82 -12.52
N VAL A 166 -4.16 -6.62 -13.65
CA VAL A 166 -4.33 -5.27 -14.25
C VAL A 166 -4.98 -4.30 -13.25
N MET A 167 -6.04 -4.70 -12.54
CA MET A 167 -6.68 -3.85 -11.53
C MET A 167 -5.76 -3.53 -10.34
N ALA A 168 -5.01 -4.52 -9.87
CA ALA A 168 -4.10 -4.37 -8.74
C ALA A 168 -2.90 -3.47 -9.09
N VAL A 169 -2.29 -3.68 -10.26
CA VAL A 169 -1.09 -2.98 -10.73
C VAL A 169 -1.41 -1.55 -11.19
N SER A 170 -2.54 -1.35 -11.86
CA SER A 170 -3.01 0.00 -12.26
C SER A 170 -3.41 0.87 -11.07
N GLY A 171 -3.62 0.27 -9.89
CA GLY A 171 -4.07 0.95 -8.68
C GLY A 171 -5.56 1.33 -8.70
N ALA A 172 -6.34 0.76 -9.62
CA ALA A 172 -7.78 1.03 -9.72
C ALA A 172 -8.56 0.42 -8.55
N ARG A 173 -8.34 -0.87 -8.27
CA ARG A 173 -8.97 -1.57 -7.14
C ARG A 173 -8.17 -2.81 -6.77
N GLY A 174 -7.97 -3.00 -5.47
CA GLY A 174 -7.18 -4.11 -4.96
C GLY A 174 -5.68 -3.81 -4.92
N SER A 175 -4.92 -4.80 -4.47
CA SER A 175 -3.47 -4.73 -4.38
C SER A 175 -2.90 -6.12 -4.66
N MET A 176 -1.60 -6.20 -4.97
CA MET A 176 -0.92 -7.50 -5.12
C MET A 176 -0.99 -8.32 -3.83
N LEU A 177 -1.04 -7.68 -2.67
CA LEU A 177 -1.23 -8.36 -1.39
C LEU A 177 -2.60 -9.05 -1.32
N ASN A 178 -3.67 -8.38 -1.75
CA ASN A 178 -5.02 -8.97 -1.72
C ASN A 178 -5.08 -10.18 -2.66
N LEU A 179 -4.49 -10.08 -3.85
CA LEU A 179 -4.40 -11.17 -4.81
C LEU A 179 -3.57 -12.35 -4.29
N THR A 180 -2.50 -12.05 -3.55
CA THR A 180 -1.74 -13.06 -2.79
C THR A 180 -2.59 -13.76 -1.74
N GLN A 181 -3.49 -13.05 -1.05
CA GLN A 181 -4.38 -13.65 -0.05
C GLN A 181 -5.48 -14.51 -0.68
N MET A 182 -5.94 -14.13 -1.88
CA MET A 182 -6.95 -14.88 -2.63
C MET A 182 -6.40 -16.20 -3.18
N ALA A 183 -5.22 -16.17 -3.81
CA ALA A 183 -4.64 -17.35 -4.48
C ALA A 183 -3.58 -18.10 -3.64
N GLY A 184 -2.75 -17.39 -2.86
CA GLY A 184 -1.58 -17.94 -2.16
C GLY A 184 -1.82 -18.33 -0.70
N CYS A 185 -1.74 -17.37 0.22
CA CYS A 185 -2.06 -17.59 1.64
C CYS A 185 -2.49 -16.30 2.34
N LEU A 186 -3.32 -16.40 3.38
CA LEU A 186 -3.70 -15.23 4.19
C LEU A 186 -2.52 -14.73 5.05
N GLY A 187 -1.72 -15.66 5.58
CA GLY A 187 -0.58 -15.37 6.45
C GLY A 187 -0.95 -15.17 7.93
N GLN A 188 -0.05 -14.52 8.67
CA GLN A 188 -0.18 -14.35 10.12
C GLN A 188 -1.32 -13.39 10.50
N GLN A 189 -2.24 -13.85 11.34
CA GLN A 189 -3.23 -12.99 11.99
C GLN A 189 -2.66 -12.44 13.31
N SER A 190 -2.79 -11.14 13.52
CA SER A 190 -2.32 -10.46 14.72
C SER A 190 -3.46 -9.74 15.43
N VAL A 191 -3.28 -9.48 16.72
CA VAL A 191 -4.12 -8.57 17.50
C VAL A 191 -3.22 -7.65 18.30
N ARG A 192 -3.35 -6.33 18.11
CA ARG A 192 -2.56 -5.28 18.78
C ARG A 192 -1.05 -5.44 18.58
N GLY A 193 -0.65 -5.93 17.40
CA GLY A 193 0.75 -6.10 17.02
C GLY A 193 1.40 -7.41 17.46
N GLU A 194 0.71 -8.26 18.23
CA GLU A 194 1.19 -9.57 18.66
C GLU A 194 0.43 -10.69 17.94
N ARG A 195 1.01 -11.91 17.93
CA ARG A 195 0.26 -13.10 17.49
C ARG A 195 -0.91 -13.37 18.44
N ILE A 196 -1.88 -14.16 17.99
CA ILE A 196 -3.06 -14.45 18.81
C ILE A 196 -2.63 -15.36 19.98
N MET A 197 -2.57 -14.79 21.18
CA MET A 197 -2.25 -15.52 22.43
C MET A 197 -3.48 -15.73 23.31
N ARG A 198 -4.51 -14.88 23.18
CA ARG A 198 -5.71 -14.92 24.04
C ARG A 198 -6.57 -16.13 23.73
N GLY A 199 -6.94 -16.88 24.77
CA GLY A 199 -7.77 -18.08 24.67
C GLY A 199 -7.95 -18.77 26.03
N TYR A 200 -7.72 -20.08 26.05
CA TYR A 200 -7.64 -20.88 27.27
C TYR A 200 -6.30 -20.62 27.98
N GLU A 201 -6.17 -21.10 29.23
CA GLU A 201 -5.02 -20.83 30.12
C GLU A 201 -3.65 -21.14 29.47
N ASP A 202 -3.51 -22.26 28.76
CA ASP A 202 -2.24 -22.70 28.15
C ASP A 202 -2.29 -22.80 26.61
N ARG A 203 -3.35 -22.29 25.95
CA ARG A 203 -3.55 -22.44 24.50
C ARG A 203 -4.63 -21.52 23.96
N THR A 204 -4.56 -21.18 22.68
CA THR A 204 -5.57 -20.34 22.01
C THR A 204 -6.90 -21.06 21.82
N LEU A 205 -6.88 -22.28 21.27
CA LEU A 205 -8.05 -23.11 20.97
C LEU A 205 -7.92 -24.49 21.62
N PRO A 206 -9.04 -25.19 21.93
CA PRO A 206 -8.99 -26.48 22.60
C PRO A 206 -8.42 -27.61 21.72
N HIS A 207 -8.31 -27.35 20.41
CA HIS A 207 -7.75 -28.26 19.41
C HIS A 207 -6.23 -28.37 19.43
N PHE A 208 -5.54 -27.41 20.07
CA PHE A 208 -4.09 -27.41 20.20
C PHE A 208 -3.63 -28.02 21.53
N ARG A 209 -2.39 -28.49 21.57
CA ARG A 209 -1.77 -28.98 22.80
C ARG A 209 -1.51 -27.81 23.75
N ARG A 210 -1.45 -28.10 25.04
CA ARG A 210 -1.06 -27.09 26.04
C ARG A 210 0.38 -26.63 25.78
N ASN A 211 0.62 -25.33 25.91
CA ASN A 211 1.91 -24.67 25.69
C ASN A 211 2.49 -24.82 24.27
N GLU A 212 1.65 -25.09 23.28
CA GLU A 212 2.07 -25.20 21.89
C GLU A 212 2.32 -23.80 21.28
N ARG A 213 3.60 -23.48 21.00
CA ARG A 213 4.02 -22.17 20.44
C ARG A 213 4.10 -22.11 18.90
N GLY A 214 3.65 -23.17 18.23
CA GLY A 214 3.74 -23.33 16.77
C GLY A 214 3.00 -22.22 15.99
N ALA A 215 3.32 -22.06 14.71
CA ALA A 215 2.73 -21.02 13.87
C ALA A 215 1.19 -21.15 13.77
N LYS A 216 0.68 -22.36 13.52
CA LYS A 216 -0.77 -22.62 13.41
C LYS A 216 -1.51 -22.41 14.74
N ALA A 217 -0.89 -22.75 15.87
CA ALA A 217 -1.48 -22.56 17.20
C ALA A 217 -1.72 -21.08 17.54
N HIS A 218 -0.95 -20.17 16.93
CA HIS A 218 -1.05 -18.73 17.15
C HIS A 218 -1.55 -17.95 15.93
N GLY A 219 -2.37 -18.58 15.09
CA GLY A 219 -3.13 -17.88 14.06
C GLY A 219 -2.39 -17.61 12.75
N PHE A 220 -1.39 -18.42 12.39
CA PHE A 220 -0.87 -18.44 11.03
C PHE A 220 -1.79 -19.26 10.11
N ILE A 221 -2.35 -18.61 9.09
CA ILE A 221 -3.25 -19.22 8.12
C ILE A 221 -2.46 -19.57 6.87
N THR A 222 -2.37 -20.87 6.58
CA THR A 222 -1.63 -21.39 5.41
C THR A 222 -2.49 -21.38 4.15
N ASN A 223 -3.80 -21.58 4.30
CA ASN A 223 -4.73 -21.60 3.19
C ASN A 223 -5.02 -20.20 2.64
N SER A 224 -5.43 -20.13 1.38
CA SER A 224 -5.95 -18.94 0.71
C SER A 224 -7.48 -18.88 0.80
N TYR A 225 -8.08 -17.77 0.38
CA TYR A 225 -9.55 -17.71 0.27
C TYR A 225 -10.09 -18.71 -0.75
N LYS A 226 -9.35 -18.95 -1.84
CA LYS A 226 -9.74 -19.88 -2.89
C LYS A 226 -9.64 -21.34 -2.47
N SER A 227 -8.57 -21.73 -1.76
CA SER A 227 -8.43 -23.09 -1.24
C SER A 227 -9.44 -23.39 -0.12
N GLY A 228 -9.94 -22.35 0.54
CA GLY A 228 -10.88 -22.45 1.66
C GLY A 228 -10.16 -22.58 3.00
N LEU A 229 -10.76 -22.00 4.04
CA LEU A 229 -10.20 -21.99 5.39
C LEU A 229 -10.68 -23.18 6.20
N SER A 230 -9.76 -23.78 6.97
CA SER A 230 -10.15 -24.75 8.01
C SER A 230 -10.91 -24.06 9.17
N PRO A 231 -11.65 -24.80 10.01
CA PRO A 231 -12.42 -24.20 11.10
C PRO A 231 -11.58 -23.35 12.08
N THR A 232 -10.34 -23.77 12.36
CA THR A 232 -9.42 -23.01 13.22
C THR A 232 -8.93 -21.75 12.53
N GLU A 233 -8.55 -21.83 11.25
CA GLU A 233 -8.13 -20.68 10.45
C GLU A 233 -9.25 -19.65 10.30
N PHE A 234 -10.47 -20.09 10.01
CA PHE A 234 -11.64 -19.22 9.93
C PHE A 234 -11.86 -18.46 11.25
N PHE A 235 -11.75 -19.15 12.38
CA PHE A 235 -11.89 -18.51 13.70
C PHE A 235 -10.77 -17.49 13.97
N PHE A 236 -9.51 -17.84 13.66
CA PHE A 236 -8.39 -16.89 13.79
C PHE A 236 -8.54 -15.68 12.86
N HIS A 237 -9.03 -15.89 11.64
CA HIS A 237 -9.30 -14.80 10.71
C HIS A 237 -10.40 -13.86 11.24
N ALA A 238 -11.46 -14.40 11.85
CA ALA A 238 -12.51 -13.60 12.47
C ALA A 238 -11.98 -12.76 13.64
N ILE A 239 -11.04 -13.28 14.42
CA ILE A 239 -10.36 -12.52 15.48
C ILE A 239 -9.59 -11.33 14.88
N GLY A 240 -8.78 -11.56 13.85
CA GLY A 240 -8.04 -10.49 13.15
C GLY A 240 -8.98 -9.45 12.54
N GLY A 241 -10.07 -9.89 11.91
CA GLY A 241 -11.10 -9.00 11.35
C GLY A 241 -11.76 -8.09 12.40
N ARG A 242 -11.91 -8.56 13.65
CA ARG A 242 -12.47 -7.75 14.73
C ARG A 242 -11.58 -6.59 15.14
N GLU A 243 -10.25 -6.74 15.05
CA GLU A 243 -9.31 -5.65 15.31
C GLU A 243 -9.55 -4.47 14.37
N GLY A 244 -9.65 -4.72 13.07
CA GLY A 244 -9.89 -3.68 12.07
C GLY A 244 -11.20 -2.91 12.29
N LEU A 245 -12.28 -3.62 12.65
CA LEU A 245 -13.58 -3.00 12.96
C LEU A 245 -13.51 -2.10 14.21
N VAL A 246 -12.86 -2.57 15.26
CA VAL A 246 -12.76 -1.83 16.53
C VAL A 246 -11.81 -0.65 16.40
N ASP A 247 -10.63 -0.83 15.80
CA ASP A 247 -9.63 0.23 15.68
C ASP A 247 -10.16 1.42 14.85
N THR A 248 -10.85 1.14 13.74
CA THR A 248 -11.50 2.16 12.91
C THR A 248 -12.55 2.95 13.69
N ALA A 249 -13.37 2.27 14.49
CA ALA A 249 -14.41 2.91 15.30
C ALA A 249 -13.80 3.79 16.40
N VAL A 250 -12.75 3.32 17.09
CA VAL A 250 -12.13 4.04 18.22
C VAL A 250 -11.37 5.27 17.73
N ARG A 251 -10.59 5.17 16.65
CA ARG A 251 -9.74 6.26 16.14
C ARG A 251 -10.52 7.52 15.76
N THR A 252 -11.76 7.35 15.29
CA THR A 252 -12.63 8.46 14.88
C THR A 252 -12.86 9.48 16.01
N SER A 253 -13.08 8.98 17.23
CA SER A 253 -13.35 9.83 18.40
C SER A 253 -12.16 10.72 18.78
N GLN A 254 -10.96 10.14 18.85
CA GLN A 254 -9.73 10.85 19.20
C GLN A 254 -9.32 11.84 18.11
N SER A 255 -9.39 11.41 16.84
CA SER A 255 -9.07 12.25 15.69
C SER A 255 -10.00 13.48 15.62
N GLY A 256 -11.31 13.27 15.73
CA GLY A 256 -12.29 14.35 15.70
C GLY A 256 -12.16 15.32 16.88
N TYR A 257 -11.87 14.81 18.08
CA TYR A 257 -11.64 15.65 19.25
C TYR A 257 -10.38 16.50 19.12
N LEU A 258 -9.27 15.89 18.69
CA LEU A 258 -8.02 16.62 18.42
C LEU A 258 -8.25 17.71 17.36
N GLN A 259 -8.89 17.36 16.24
CA GLN A 259 -9.24 18.29 15.18
C GLN A 259 -10.07 19.46 15.73
N ARG A 260 -11.12 19.20 16.52
CA ARG A 260 -11.95 20.24 17.14
C ARG A 260 -11.14 21.19 18.03
N ARG A 261 -10.23 20.65 18.85
CA ARG A 261 -9.35 21.46 19.71
C ARG A 261 -8.43 22.35 18.89
N MET A 262 -7.83 21.81 17.83
CA MET A 262 -6.92 22.57 16.96
C MET A 262 -7.68 23.64 16.16
N ILE A 263 -8.86 23.33 15.62
CA ILE A 263 -9.71 24.30 14.93
C ILE A 263 -10.06 25.47 15.84
N ASN A 264 -10.56 25.18 17.05
CA ASN A 264 -10.93 26.24 18.00
C ASN A 264 -9.73 27.08 18.45
N ALA A 265 -8.52 26.53 18.46
CA ALA A 265 -7.30 27.25 18.81
C ALA A 265 -6.75 28.11 17.66
N LEU A 266 -6.96 27.72 16.40
CA LEU A 266 -6.32 28.33 15.23
C LEU A 266 -7.28 29.11 14.32
N GLN A 267 -8.59 29.05 14.55
CA GLN A 267 -9.61 29.70 13.70
C GLN A 267 -9.46 31.23 13.56
N ASP A 268 -8.84 31.88 14.55
CA ASP A 268 -8.65 33.34 14.57
C ASP A 268 -7.41 33.80 13.79
N LEU A 269 -6.61 32.87 13.26
CA LEU A 269 -5.40 33.18 12.52
C LEU A 269 -5.74 33.55 11.06
N LYS A 270 -5.18 34.67 10.61
CA LYS A 270 -5.28 35.14 9.22
C LYS A 270 -3.95 35.64 8.70
N VAL A 271 -3.75 35.52 7.38
CA VAL A 271 -2.62 36.13 6.68
C VAL A 271 -2.99 37.57 6.32
N ALA A 272 -2.21 38.53 6.81
CA ALA A 272 -2.37 39.95 6.49
C ALA A 272 -1.68 40.30 5.15
N TYR A 273 -1.98 41.49 4.61
CA TYR A 273 -1.46 41.93 3.30
C TYR A 273 0.08 42.02 3.24
N ASP A 274 0.75 42.14 4.39
CA ASP A 274 2.21 42.16 4.51
C ASP A 274 2.83 40.76 4.61
N GLY A 275 2.04 39.69 4.46
CA GLY A 275 2.50 38.30 4.52
C GLY A 275 2.67 37.75 5.94
N THR A 276 2.37 38.55 6.97
CA THR A 276 2.42 38.12 8.37
C THR A 276 1.16 37.35 8.76
N VAL A 277 1.30 36.35 9.63
CA VAL A 277 0.16 35.65 10.24
C VAL A 277 -0.17 36.33 11.55
N ARG A 278 -1.41 36.82 11.67
CA ARG A 278 -1.88 37.57 12.84
C ARG A 278 -3.15 36.96 13.41
N THR A 279 -3.30 37.10 14.72
CA THR A 279 -4.58 36.90 15.40
C THR A 279 -5.55 38.05 15.11
N THR A 280 -6.84 37.86 15.40
CA THR A 280 -7.86 38.92 15.32
C THR A 280 -7.50 40.16 16.16
N GLY A 281 -6.80 39.98 17.30
CA GLY A 281 -6.32 41.07 18.16
C GLY A 281 -5.06 41.79 17.66
N GLY A 282 -4.56 41.48 16.46
CA GLY A 282 -3.41 42.16 15.86
C GLY A 282 -2.04 41.66 16.33
N ARG A 283 -1.98 40.66 17.22
CA ARG A 283 -0.72 40.02 17.63
C ARG A 283 -0.16 39.18 16.49
N ILE A 284 1.11 39.41 16.15
CA ILE A 284 1.86 38.66 15.13
C ILE A 284 2.25 37.29 15.72
N ILE A 285 1.93 36.22 14.99
CA ILE A 285 2.28 34.82 15.31
C ILE A 285 3.43 34.34 14.43
N GLN A 286 3.41 34.66 13.13
CA GLN A 286 4.51 34.42 12.21
C GLN A 286 4.79 35.69 11.40
N PHE A 287 6.08 36.03 11.24
CA PHE A 287 6.51 37.16 10.43
C PHE A 287 6.38 36.89 8.91
N CYS A 288 6.50 35.64 8.51
CA CYS A 288 6.26 35.18 7.14
C CYS A 288 5.43 33.89 7.22
N TYR A 289 4.28 33.86 6.53
CA TYR A 289 3.45 32.66 6.46
C TYR A 289 4.24 31.48 5.91
N GLY A 290 4.31 30.37 6.65
CA GLY A 290 4.99 29.16 6.18
C GLY A 290 6.50 29.34 5.91
N GLU A 291 7.12 30.37 6.48
CA GLU A 291 8.53 30.78 6.27
C GLU A 291 8.86 31.31 4.85
N ASP A 292 8.18 30.81 3.82
CA ASP A 292 8.42 31.14 2.40
C ASP A 292 7.24 31.87 1.71
N GLY A 293 6.12 32.05 2.40
CA GLY A 293 4.91 32.68 1.85
C GLY A 293 4.11 31.80 0.89
N THR A 294 4.45 30.52 0.75
CA THR A 294 3.84 29.63 -0.24
C THR A 294 2.58 28.96 0.32
N ASP A 295 1.46 29.15 -0.36
CA ASP A 295 0.24 28.38 -0.11
C ASP A 295 0.44 26.90 -0.49
N PRO A 296 0.31 25.94 0.45
CA PRO A 296 0.44 24.51 0.15
C PRO A 296 -0.48 24.03 -0.97
N GLY A 297 -1.67 24.63 -1.11
CA GLY A 297 -2.62 24.31 -2.19
C GLY A 297 -2.18 24.76 -3.59
N LYS A 298 -1.16 25.63 -3.68
CA LYS A 298 -0.55 26.12 -4.92
C LYS A 298 0.91 25.65 -5.10
N SER A 299 1.49 25.10 -4.04
CA SER A 299 2.84 24.53 -4.04
C SER A 299 2.94 23.30 -4.94
N SER A 300 4.17 22.90 -5.28
CA SER A 300 4.45 21.65 -5.96
C SER A 300 4.90 20.60 -4.95
N TYR A 301 3.97 19.83 -4.39
CA TYR A 301 4.26 18.83 -3.37
C TYR A 301 5.15 19.38 -2.23
N GLY A 302 4.83 20.59 -1.75
CA GLY A 302 5.56 21.28 -0.68
C GLY A 302 6.72 22.18 -1.14
N SER A 303 7.16 22.08 -2.40
CA SER A 303 8.14 23.02 -2.94
C SER A 303 7.48 24.30 -3.46
N PRO A 304 8.01 25.50 -3.17
CA PRO A 304 7.49 26.77 -3.71
C PRO A 304 7.43 26.81 -5.23
N VAL A 305 8.49 26.31 -5.86
CA VAL A 305 8.67 26.32 -7.31
C VAL A 305 9.13 24.94 -7.75
N ASP A 306 8.46 24.41 -8.78
CA ASP A 306 8.83 23.14 -9.40
C ASP A 306 9.95 23.36 -10.43
N VAL A 307 11.18 23.54 -9.94
CA VAL A 307 12.33 23.83 -10.80
C VAL A 307 12.54 22.72 -11.83
N LYS A 308 12.49 21.45 -11.41
CA LYS A 308 12.67 20.31 -12.31
C LYS A 308 11.59 20.26 -13.38
N GLY A 309 10.32 20.31 -13.01
CA GLY A 309 9.21 20.26 -13.95
C GLY A 309 9.19 21.44 -14.93
N ILE A 310 9.65 22.63 -14.50
CA ILE A 310 9.84 23.79 -15.38
C ILE A 310 10.97 23.53 -16.39
N ILE A 311 12.15 23.10 -15.94
CA ILE A 311 13.28 22.83 -16.83
C ILE A 311 12.90 21.74 -17.84
N GLU A 312 12.26 20.65 -17.40
CA GLU A 312 11.75 19.60 -18.30
C GLU A 312 10.71 20.12 -19.30
N SER A 313 9.87 21.07 -18.87
CA SER A 313 8.90 21.71 -19.76
C SER A 313 9.58 22.45 -20.91
N VAL A 314 10.67 23.15 -20.58
CA VAL A 314 11.42 24.03 -21.50
C VAL A 314 12.37 23.22 -22.39
N LEU A 315 13.22 22.38 -21.79
CA LEU A 315 14.25 21.60 -22.50
C LEU A 315 13.68 20.39 -23.25
N LYS A 316 12.45 19.96 -22.95
CA LYS A 316 11.84 18.74 -23.50
C LYS A 316 12.67 17.46 -23.26
N GLN A 317 13.57 17.51 -22.28
CA GLN A 317 14.47 16.44 -21.87
C GLN A 317 14.38 16.27 -20.35
N GLU A 318 14.65 15.06 -19.87
CA GLU A 318 14.70 14.74 -18.45
C GLU A 318 15.88 15.46 -17.78
N VAL A 319 15.65 16.03 -16.61
CA VAL A 319 16.68 16.76 -15.85
C VAL A 319 16.90 15.98 -14.56
N LYS A 320 18.11 15.43 -14.38
CA LYS A 320 18.48 14.71 -13.16
C LYS A 320 18.50 15.62 -11.94
#